data_AF-A0A7J6RZF7-F1
#
_entry.id   AF-A0A7J6RZF7-F1
#
_cell.length_a   1.000
_cell.length_b   1.000
_cell.length_c   1.000
_cell.angle_alpha   90.00
_cell.angle_beta   90.00
_cell.angle_gamma   90.00
#
_symmetry.space_group_name_H-M   'P 1'
#
loop_
_entity.id
_entity.type
_entity.pdbx_description
1 polymer ?
#
loop_
_entity_poly.entity_id
_entity_poly.type
_entity_poly.pdbx_seq_one_letter_code
_entity_poly.pdbx_strand_id
1 'polypeptide(L)'
;MRQLKPHEQKLLRKVNLYQWKRDDNNVREAKIIRKYGIQDREDYTRYNKLSGLVTKVVAQLRKLPASDEERIKMTEVLLDKLYTMGVIPTASSLDKCVELSASSFARRRLSVVVTRNHFTEQVSQANRYIEQGHISIGPDVVTDPAMHVTREMEDCLQWSQGSKVKRNVMEFNEELDDFELMGPLWLYLGLALALRAREFRCRVCCMRGASAAASPRFVIGSRSPARLSPYQRPSSSLSSSAQSARKMVNPIDALGQGSRLMVKEPAIVLTEKETAVFKVIMDTIHHFQLNTVPRAAGGWVRDKLLGKESDDIDIAVDDMSGETFAYKVKDFLATTSPNASCSSVGVVRANPDQSKHLETATLRVLDISLDVNNLRTETYTQDSRIPVVALGTPQEDASRRDFTINALFYNLRTASVEDFTGKGLEDLRAGIIRTPLEPTITFQDDPLRILRAVRFSTRLGFRLDDGIVKAASDPNIYGLLLTKVSRERWGV
;
A
#
# COMPACT_ATOMS: atom_id res chain seq x y z
N MET A 1 15.79 9.51 58.55
CA MET A 1 15.70 9.25 60.01
C MET A 1 16.70 8.18 60.37
N ARG A 2 17.35 8.26 61.54
CA ARG A 2 18.19 7.16 62.04
C ARG A 2 17.31 5.96 62.43
N GLN A 3 17.84 4.75 62.35
CA GLN A 3 17.14 3.58 62.87
C GLN A 3 17.03 3.68 64.40
N LEU A 4 15.82 3.47 64.94
CA LEU A 4 15.55 3.52 66.38
C LEU A 4 16.12 2.26 67.07
N LYS A 5 16.65 2.44 68.28
CA LYS A 5 17.09 1.31 69.12
C LYS A 5 15.88 0.50 69.60
N PRO A 6 16.04 -0.78 69.99
CA PRO A 6 14.92 -1.64 70.36
C PRO A 6 14.05 -1.10 71.51
N HIS A 7 14.63 -0.38 72.46
CA HIS A 7 13.87 0.25 73.56
C HIS A 7 13.10 1.50 73.08
N GLU A 8 13.66 2.29 72.17
CA GLU A 8 13.02 3.46 71.56
C GLU A 8 11.84 3.01 70.68
N GLN A 9 12.00 1.93 69.91
CA GLN A 9 10.94 1.37 69.07
C GLN A 9 9.78 0.77 69.89
N LYS A 10 10.07 0.23 71.09
CA LYS A 10 9.04 -0.22 72.04
C LYS A 10 8.19 0.92 72.58
N LEU A 11 8.78 2.11 72.79
CA LEU A 11 8.07 3.31 73.24
C LEU A 11 7.31 4.00 72.08
N LEU A 12 7.91 4.01 70.89
CA LEU A 12 7.42 4.73 69.72
C LEU A 12 6.76 3.80 68.67
N ARG A 13 6.01 2.79 69.11
CA ARG A 13 5.42 1.76 68.22
C ARG A 13 4.49 2.31 67.12
N LYS A 14 3.83 3.44 67.37
CA LYS A 14 2.89 4.07 66.43
C LYS A 14 3.52 5.18 65.58
N VAL A 15 4.80 5.51 65.83
CA VAL A 15 5.47 6.60 65.14
C VAL A 15 6.07 6.06 63.84
N ASN A 16 5.40 6.35 62.73
CA ASN A 16 5.95 6.20 61.40
C ASN A 16 5.74 7.53 60.66
N LEU A 17 6.82 8.27 60.40
CA LEU A 17 6.73 9.56 59.72
C LEU A 17 6.44 9.45 58.22
N TYR A 18 6.56 8.25 57.64
CA TYR A 18 6.36 8.01 56.21
C TYR A 18 4.98 7.41 55.89
N GLN A 19 4.33 6.76 56.86
CA GLN A 19 3.02 6.14 56.70
C GLN A 19 2.13 6.53 57.86
N TRP A 20 1.13 7.37 57.58
CA TRP A 20 0.08 7.70 58.53
C TRP A 20 -1.15 6.83 58.25
N LYS A 21 -1.92 6.48 59.28
CA LYS A 21 -3.14 5.65 59.11
C LYS A 21 -4.19 6.27 58.17
N ARG A 22 -4.22 7.60 58.04
CA ARG A 22 -5.07 8.29 57.05
C ARG A 22 -4.50 8.19 55.62
N ASP A 23 -3.21 7.94 55.49
CA ASP A 23 -2.43 7.92 54.26
C ASP A 23 -2.12 6.50 53.74
N ASP A 24 -2.60 5.43 54.38
CA ASP A 24 -2.48 4.07 53.82
C ASP A 24 -3.13 4.00 52.42
N ASN A 25 -4.19 4.78 52.20
CA ASN A 25 -4.76 5.01 50.87
C ASN A 25 -3.82 5.77 49.93
N ASN A 26 -3.01 6.71 50.43
CA ASN A 26 -2.01 7.44 49.62
C ASN A 26 -0.89 6.51 49.15
N VAL A 27 -0.46 5.53 49.95
CA VAL A 27 0.55 4.55 49.53
C VAL A 27 0.01 3.66 48.41
N ARG A 28 -1.24 3.20 48.53
CA ARG A 28 -1.92 2.41 47.49
C ARG A 28 -2.13 3.23 46.21
N GLU A 29 -2.57 4.47 46.36
CA GLU A 29 -2.68 5.45 45.27
C GLU A 29 -1.34 5.64 44.55
N ALA A 30 -0.26 5.94 45.29
CA ALA A 30 1.07 6.13 44.70
C ALA A 30 1.57 4.89 43.95
N LYS A 31 1.29 3.69 44.46
CA LYS A 31 1.60 2.43 43.76
C LYS A 31 0.83 2.29 42.45
N ILE A 32 -0.46 2.63 42.44
CA ILE A 32 -1.31 2.54 41.24
C ILE A 32 -0.90 3.58 40.21
N ILE A 33 -0.67 4.82 40.64
CA ILE A 33 -0.19 5.92 39.79
C ILE A 33 1.11 5.52 39.09
N ARG A 34 2.09 5.00 39.84
CA ARG A 34 3.36 4.52 39.28
C ARG A 34 3.17 3.32 38.34
N LYS A 35 2.31 2.36 38.69
CA LYS A 35 2.08 1.15 37.90
C LYS A 35 1.47 1.44 36.53
N TYR A 36 0.53 2.38 36.46
CA TYR A 36 -0.20 2.70 35.22
C TYR A 36 0.29 4.00 34.55
N GLY A 37 1.41 4.58 35.02
CA GLY A 37 1.97 5.80 34.45
C GLY A 37 1.00 6.99 34.43
N ILE A 38 0.16 7.12 35.47
CA ILE A 38 -0.79 8.23 35.59
C ILE A 38 0.00 9.51 35.88
N GLN A 39 -0.19 10.55 35.05
CA GLN A 39 0.51 11.83 35.19
C GLN A 39 -0.12 12.69 36.28
N ASP A 40 -1.44 12.88 36.17
CA ASP A 40 -2.20 13.71 37.10
C ASP A 40 -2.78 12.89 38.25
N ARG A 41 -2.45 13.29 39.48
CA ARG A 41 -3.00 12.67 40.70
C ARG A 41 -4.53 12.78 40.76
N GLU A 42 -5.08 13.85 40.19
CA GLU A 42 -6.53 14.08 40.16
C GLU A 42 -7.28 12.99 39.39
N ASP A 43 -6.70 12.44 38.33
CA ASP A 43 -7.32 11.37 37.55
C ASP A 43 -7.62 10.13 38.40
N TYR A 44 -6.67 9.73 39.23
CA TYR A 44 -6.87 8.61 40.14
C TYR A 44 -8.04 8.89 41.10
N THR A 45 -8.12 10.11 41.63
CA THR A 45 -9.21 10.52 42.53
C THR A 45 -10.55 10.49 41.79
N ARG A 46 -10.60 10.94 40.53
CA ARG A 46 -11.80 10.89 39.67
C ARG A 46 -12.23 9.44 39.41
N TYR A 47 -11.31 8.55 39.05
CA TYR A 47 -11.62 7.12 38.85
C TYR A 47 -12.12 6.44 40.13
N ASN A 48 -11.52 6.75 41.28
CA ASN A 48 -11.94 6.19 42.56
C ASN A 48 -13.35 6.69 42.96
N LYS A 49 -13.66 7.96 42.65
CA LYS A 49 -15.01 8.51 42.82
C LYS A 49 -16.01 7.81 41.89
N LEU A 50 -15.65 7.59 40.63
CA LEU A 50 -16.48 6.87 39.65
C LEU A 50 -16.76 5.43 40.09
N SER A 51 -15.73 4.67 40.51
CA SER A 51 -15.95 3.31 41.02
C SER A 51 -16.89 3.32 42.24
N GLY A 52 -16.72 4.29 43.15
CA GLY A 52 -17.61 4.44 44.31
C GLY A 52 -19.06 4.76 43.94
N LEU A 53 -19.29 5.55 42.87
CA LEU A 53 -20.64 5.82 42.36
C LEU A 53 -21.27 4.56 41.76
N VAL A 54 -20.51 3.79 40.97
CA VAL A 54 -20.99 2.52 40.40
C VAL A 54 -21.37 1.54 41.52
N THR A 55 -20.52 1.38 42.53
CA THR A 55 -20.82 0.51 43.69
C THR A 55 -22.07 0.98 44.45
N LYS A 56 -22.30 2.29 44.57
CA LYS A 56 -23.53 2.84 45.19
C LYS A 56 -24.78 2.51 44.38
N VAL A 57 -24.72 2.65 43.05
CA VAL A 57 -25.83 2.28 42.16
C VAL A 57 -26.12 0.78 42.28
N VAL A 58 -25.10 -0.07 42.25
CA VAL A 58 -25.25 -1.53 42.43
C VAL A 58 -25.85 -1.86 43.80
N ALA A 59 -25.43 -1.16 44.86
CA ALA A 59 -25.99 -1.34 46.20
C ALA A 59 -27.47 -0.92 46.29
N GLN A 60 -27.90 0.10 45.53
CA GLN A 60 -29.30 0.49 45.42
C GLN A 60 -30.11 -0.54 44.61
N LEU A 61 -29.58 -1.02 43.47
CA LEU A 61 -30.23 -2.05 42.66
C LEU A 61 -30.42 -3.37 43.43
N ARG A 62 -29.47 -3.73 44.31
CA ARG A 62 -29.57 -4.90 45.18
C ARG A 62 -30.66 -4.79 46.26
N LYS A 63 -31.13 -3.58 46.60
CA LYS A 63 -32.23 -3.38 47.56
C LYS A 63 -33.60 -3.65 46.93
N LEU A 64 -33.73 -3.52 45.61
CA LEU A 64 -34.98 -3.79 44.89
C LEU A 64 -35.21 -5.30 44.77
N PRO A 65 -36.47 -5.79 44.74
CA PRO A 65 -36.76 -7.21 44.56
C PRO A 65 -36.28 -7.70 43.19
N ALA A 66 -35.88 -8.97 43.10
CA ALA A 66 -35.27 -9.53 41.89
C ALA A 66 -36.24 -9.63 40.71
N SER A 67 -37.55 -9.63 40.98
CA SER A 67 -38.63 -9.70 39.98
C SER A 67 -39.04 -8.33 39.42
N ASP A 68 -38.46 -7.24 39.91
CA ASP A 68 -38.81 -5.89 39.46
C ASP A 68 -38.27 -5.63 38.05
N GLU A 69 -39.15 -5.19 37.15
CA GLU A 69 -38.84 -4.96 35.73
C GLU A 69 -37.81 -3.82 35.58
N GLU A 70 -37.92 -2.78 36.39
CA GLU A 70 -37.01 -1.64 36.37
C GLU A 70 -35.61 -2.01 36.86
N ARG A 71 -35.51 -2.91 37.85
CA ARG A 71 -34.23 -3.46 38.30
C ARG A 71 -33.54 -4.23 37.16
N ILE A 72 -34.28 -5.07 36.44
CA ILE A 72 -33.74 -5.89 35.34
C ILE A 72 -33.22 -4.98 34.22
N LYS A 73 -34.04 -4.03 33.75
CA LYS A 73 -33.66 -3.06 32.71
C LYS A 73 -32.43 -2.26 33.10
N MET A 74 -32.41 -1.69 34.32
CA MET A 74 -31.29 -0.87 34.77
C MET A 74 -30.01 -1.69 34.98
N THR A 75 -30.14 -2.94 35.41
CA THR A 75 -29.01 -3.88 35.55
C THR A 75 -28.40 -4.20 34.19
N GLU A 76 -29.22 -4.47 33.19
CA GLU A 76 -28.78 -4.75 31.82
C GLU A 76 -28.06 -3.54 31.21
N VAL A 77 -28.64 -2.35 31.29
CA VAL A 77 -28.03 -1.10 30.79
C VAL A 77 -26.69 -0.82 31.48
N LEU A 78 -26.60 -1.04 32.80
CA LEU A 78 -25.36 -0.83 33.54
C LEU A 78 -24.29 -1.83 33.12
N LEU A 79 -24.64 -3.12 33.01
CA LEU A 79 -23.70 -4.18 32.65
C LEU A 79 -23.20 -4.03 31.21
N ASP A 80 -24.10 -3.73 30.28
CA ASP A 80 -23.75 -3.48 28.87
C ASP A 80 -22.79 -2.29 28.76
N LYS A 81 -23.13 -1.15 29.37
CA LYS A 81 -22.27 0.03 29.35
C LYS A 81 -20.88 -0.22 29.94
N LEU A 82 -20.80 -0.91 31.09
CA LEU A 82 -19.51 -1.24 31.72
C LEU A 82 -18.70 -2.25 30.89
N TYR A 83 -19.38 -3.16 30.19
CA TYR A 83 -18.77 -4.14 29.31
C TYR A 83 -18.20 -3.49 28.05
N THR A 84 -18.99 -2.64 27.37
CA THR A 84 -18.59 -1.88 26.17
C THR A 84 -17.41 -0.93 26.47
N MET A 85 -17.42 -0.29 27.63
CA MET A 85 -16.27 0.51 28.12
C MET A 85 -15.04 -0.34 28.46
N GLY A 86 -15.16 -1.67 28.56
CA GLY A 86 -14.06 -2.58 28.87
C GLY A 86 -13.65 -2.61 30.35
N VAL A 87 -14.47 -2.04 31.25
CA VAL A 87 -14.18 -1.96 32.69
C VAL A 87 -14.39 -3.33 33.35
N ILE A 88 -15.41 -4.07 32.91
CA ILE A 88 -15.69 -5.44 33.32
C ILE A 88 -15.40 -6.44 32.18
N PRO A 89 -14.91 -7.65 32.50
CA PRO A 89 -14.61 -8.65 31.48
C PRO A 89 -15.85 -9.34 30.92
N THR A 90 -16.92 -9.51 31.71
CA THR A 90 -18.17 -10.20 31.32
C THR A 90 -19.39 -9.45 31.87
N ALA A 91 -20.48 -9.40 31.11
CA ALA A 91 -21.73 -8.72 31.44
C ALA A 91 -22.76 -9.60 32.19
N SER A 92 -22.34 -10.70 32.81
CA SER A 92 -23.26 -11.72 33.34
C SER A 92 -23.74 -11.49 34.78
N SER A 93 -22.95 -10.84 35.64
CA SER A 93 -23.29 -10.69 37.05
C SER A 93 -22.91 -9.33 37.65
N LEU A 94 -23.71 -8.88 38.61
CA LEU A 94 -23.47 -7.65 39.38
C LEU A 94 -22.32 -7.78 40.38
N ASP A 95 -21.82 -8.99 40.66
CA ASP A 95 -20.76 -9.21 41.66
C ASP A 95 -19.44 -8.57 41.23
N LYS A 96 -19.11 -8.65 39.93
CA LYS A 96 -17.94 -8.00 39.37
C LYS A 96 -18.01 -6.47 39.49
N CYS A 97 -19.21 -5.91 39.56
CA CYS A 97 -19.41 -4.46 39.71
C CYS A 97 -19.15 -3.99 41.15
N VAL A 98 -19.27 -4.87 42.15
CA VAL A 98 -18.96 -4.55 43.55
C VAL A 98 -17.45 -4.47 43.79
N GLU A 99 -16.68 -5.30 43.09
CA GLU A 99 -15.22 -5.35 43.19
C GLU A 99 -14.51 -4.30 42.32
N LEU A 100 -15.27 -3.39 41.69
CA LEU A 100 -14.68 -2.35 40.84
C LEU A 100 -13.77 -1.42 41.64
N SER A 101 -12.55 -1.26 41.13
CA SER A 101 -11.55 -0.36 41.67
C SER A 101 -11.11 0.64 40.61
N ALA A 102 -10.48 1.74 41.04
CA ALA A 102 -9.86 2.71 40.13
C ALA A 102 -8.89 2.07 39.13
N SER A 103 -8.25 0.95 39.49
CA SER A 103 -7.38 0.17 38.61
C SER A 103 -8.09 -0.40 37.38
N SER A 104 -9.39 -0.68 37.45
CA SER A 104 -10.15 -1.16 36.28
C SER A 104 -10.29 -0.08 35.21
N PHE A 105 -10.47 1.19 35.62
CA PHE A 105 -10.48 2.33 34.71
C PHE A 105 -9.06 2.67 34.22
N ALA A 106 -8.08 2.66 35.14
CA ALA A 106 -6.68 2.94 34.77
C ALA A 106 -6.13 1.96 33.73
N ARG A 107 -6.57 0.69 33.74
CA ARG A 107 -6.20 -0.32 32.73
C ARG A 107 -6.72 -0.03 31.32
N ARG A 108 -7.76 0.79 31.19
CA ARG A 108 -8.38 1.19 29.91
C ARG A 108 -7.90 2.55 29.40
N ARG A 109 -6.93 3.18 30.09
CA ARG A 109 -6.23 4.35 29.56
C ARG A 109 -5.45 3.97 28.31
N LEU A 110 -5.38 4.88 27.34
CA LEU A 110 -4.72 4.67 26.06
C LEU A 110 -3.29 4.16 26.23
N SER A 111 -2.48 4.78 27.10
CA SER A 111 -1.09 4.37 27.30
C SER A 111 -0.91 2.94 27.80
N VAL A 112 -1.84 2.44 28.62
CA VAL A 112 -1.81 1.08 29.12
C VAL A 112 -2.28 0.09 28.06
N VAL A 113 -3.31 0.45 27.29
CA VAL A 113 -3.83 -0.39 26.19
C VAL A 113 -2.80 -0.53 25.07
N VAL A 114 -2.12 0.55 24.70
CA VAL A 114 -1.01 0.56 23.73
C VAL A 114 0.11 -0.39 24.18
N THR A 115 0.50 -0.33 25.46
CA THR A 115 1.53 -1.22 26.02
C THR A 115 1.05 -2.69 26.02
N ARG A 116 -0.22 -2.93 26.31
CA ARG A 116 -0.82 -4.27 26.31
C ARG A 116 -0.88 -4.88 24.90
N ASN A 117 -1.12 -4.07 23.88
CA ASN A 117 -1.13 -4.49 22.48
C ASN A 117 0.28 -4.53 21.87
N HIS A 118 1.32 -4.49 22.70
CA HIS A 118 2.72 -4.61 22.29
C HIS A 118 3.23 -3.53 21.32
N PHE A 119 2.59 -2.36 21.28
CA PHE A 119 3.14 -1.19 20.55
C PHE A 119 4.39 -0.62 21.22
N THR A 120 4.47 -0.74 22.55
CA THR A 120 5.59 -0.30 23.38
C THR A 120 5.82 -1.27 24.52
N GLU A 121 7.07 -1.40 24.98
CA GLU A 121 7.40 -2.28 26.11
C GLU A 121 7.01 -1.69 27.46
N GLN A 122 7.07 -0.35 27.60
CA GLN A 122 6.84 0.35 28.86
C GLN A 122 5.77 1.43 28.73
N VAL A 123 4.94 1.58 29.77
CA VAL A 123 3.86 2.59 29.83
C VAL A 123 4.42 4.02 29.77
N SER A 124 5.61 4.25 30.31
CA SER A 124 6.31 5.54 30.21
C SER A 124 6.67 5.92 28.77
N GLN A 125 7.08 4.93 27.96
CA GLN A 125 7.35 5.11 26.54
C GLN A 125 6.05 5.35 25.76
N ALA A 126 4.99 4.61 26.09
CA ALA A 126 3.66 4.82 25.52
C ALA A 126 3.17 6.26 25.71
N ASN A 127 3.28 6.81 26.94
CA ASN A 127 2.91 8.20 27.22
C ASN A 127 3.65 9.17 26.28
N ARG A 128 4.96 9.00 26.10
CA ARG A 128 5.78 9.86 25.22
C ARG A 128 5.34 9.76 23.75
N TYR A 129 5.05 8.57 23.26
CA TYR A 129 4.62 8.38 21.87
C TYR A 129 3.22 8.97 21.61
N ILE A 130 2.32 8.86 22.59
CA ILE A 130 0.99 9.47 22.51
C ILE A 130 1.09 10.99 22.53
N GLU A 131 1.86 11.58 23.45
CA GLU A 131 2.07 13.04 23.52
C GLU A 131 2.69 13.61 22.24
N GLN A 132 3.55 12.83 21.58
CA GLN A 132 4.16 13.18 20.29
C GLN A 132 3.20 13.01 19.10
N GLY A 133 2.03 12.40 19.29
CA GLY A 133 1.04 12.17 18.25
C GLY A 133 1.39 11.02 17.30
N HIS A 134 2.11 10.00 17.79
CA HIS A 134 2.45 8.81 16.98
C HIS A 134 1.35 7.75 16.95
N ILE A 135 0.29 7.89 17.75
CA ILE A 135 -0.79 6.91 17.86
C ILE A 135 -2.10 7.56 17.41
N SER A 136 -2.88 6.81 16.64
CA SER A 136 -4.20 7.19 16.16
C SER A 136 -5.21 6.10 16.44
N ILE A 137 -6.46 6.51 16.70
CA ILE A 137 -7.61 5.62 16.82
C ILE A 137 -8.47 5.86 15.59
N GLY A 138 -8.50 4.89 14.67
CA GLY A 138 -9.08 5.10 13.35
C GLY A 138 -8.39 6.26 12.61
N PRO A 139 -9.11 7.24 12.07
CA PRO A 139 -8.52 8.37 11.33
C PRO A 139 -7.92 9.46 12.23
N ASP A 140 -8.30 9.51 13.51
CA ASP A 140 -7.99 10.63 14.40
C ASP A 140 -6.73 10.37 15.21
N VAL A 141 -5.81 11.34 15.20
CA VAL A 141 -4.57 11.29 16.01
C VAL A 141 -4.89 11.72 17.43
N VAL A 142 -4.47 10.90 18.40
CA VAL A 142 -4.73 11.16 19.82
C VAL A 142 -3.45 11.61 20.51
N THR A 143 -3.55 12.73 21.22
CA THR A 143 -2.43 13.32 21.98
C THR A 143 -2.54 13.15 23.49
N ASP A 144 -3.73 12.78 24.00
CA ASP A 144 -3.98 12.62 25.43
C ASP A 144 -3.77 11.17 25.89
N PRO A 145 -2.76 10.87 26.74
CA PRO A 145 -2.55 9.53 27.30
C PRO A 145 -3.65 9.08 28.27
N ALA A 146 -4.43 10.01 28.83
CA ALA A 146 -5.51 9.74 29.77
C ALA A 146 -6.82 9.34 29.07
N MET A 147 -6.90 9.42 27.74
CA MET A 147 -8.07 9.01 26.96
C MET A 147 -8.48 7.58 27.32
N HIS A 148 -9.77 7.38 27.59
CA HIS A 148 -10.34 6.07 27.87
C HIS A 148 -10.68 5.34 26.56
N VAL A 149 -10.12 4.15 26.36
CA VAL A 149 -10.32 3.36 25.15
C VAL A 149 -11.40 2.31 25.41
N THR A 150 -12.50 2.35 24.65
CA THR A 150 -13.56 1.31 24.68
C THR A 150 -13.07 0.03 23.99
N ARG A 151 -13.82 -1.07 24.09
CA ARG A 151 -13.43 -2.33 23.43
C ARG A 151 -13.38 -2.17 21.90
N GLU A 152 -14.36 -1.49 21.32
CA GLU A 152 -14.44 -1.25 19.87
C GLU A 152 -13.30 -0.36 19.37
N MET A 153 -12.93 0.68 20.14
CA MET A 153 -11.83 1.58 19.78
C MET A 153 -10.46 0.89 19.82
N GLU A 154 -10.33 -0.19 20.58
CA GLU A 154 -9.07 -0.92 20.72
C GLU A 154 -8.67 -1.63 19.43
N ASP A 155 -9.65 -2.15 18.67
CA ASP A 155 -9.42 -2.83 17.40
C ASP A 155 -9.00 -1.83 16.30
N CYS A 156 -9.34 -0.56 16.45
CA CYS A 156 -8.98 0.52 15.53
C CYS A 156 -7.66 1.23 15.87
N LEU A 157 -6.90 0.73 16.85
CA LEU A 157 -5.67 1.37 17.31
C LEU A 157 -4.52 1.10 16.34
N GLN A 158 -3.93 2.16 15.81
CA GLN A 158 -2.85 2.08 14.82
C GLN A 158 -1.81 3.18 15.01
N TRP A 159 -0.65 3.03 14.37
CA TRP A 159 0.32 4.12 14.29
C TRP A 159 -0.21 5.24 13.39
N SER A 160 0.05 6.49 13.78
CA SER A 160 -0.36 7.65 12.99
C SER A 160 0.34 7.66 11.62
N GLN A 161 -0.35 8.22 10.63
CA GLN A 161 0.23 8.41 9.31
C GLN A 161 1.42 9.37 9.38
N GLY A 162 2.55 8.96 8.81
CA GLY A 162 3.82 9.72 8.88
C GLY A 162 4.63 9.55 10.18
N SER A 163 4.20 8.66 11.09
CA SER A 163 4.98 8.35 12.30
C SER A 163 6.35 7.76 11.95
N LYS A 164 7.42 8.33 12.53
CA LYS A 164 8.77 7.78 12.40
C LYS A 164 8.89 6.40 13.04
N VAL A 165 8.09 6.14 14.09
CA VAL A 165 8.08 4.84 14.76
C VAL A 165 7.46 3.77 13.85
N LYS A 166 6.37 4.09 13.15
CA LYS A 166 5.76 3.21 12.12
C LYS A 166 6.79 2.83 11.06
N ARG A 167 7.54 3.82 10.57
CA ARG A 167 8.60 3.62 9.58
C ARG A 167 9.68 2.66 10.08
N ASN A 168 10.21 2.88 11.28
CA ASN A 168 11.25 2.02 11.83
C ASN A 168 10.77 0.57 12.03
N VAL A 169 9.49 0.39 12.41
CA VAL A 169 8.88 -0.95 12.55
C VAL A 169 8.74 -1.62 11.18
N MET A 170 8.26 -0.89 10.17
CA MET A 170 8.14 -1.41 8.79
C MET A 170 9.50 -1.72 8.16
N GLU A 171 10.50 -0.87 8.39
CA GLU A 171 11.89 -1.08 7.94
C GLU A 171 12.49 -2.33 8.59
N PHE A 172 12.28 -2.54 9.89
CA PHE A 172 12.71 -3.75 10.59
C PHE A 172 12.04 -5.02 10.05
N ASN A 173 10.79 -4.93 9.62
CA ASN A 173 10.05 -6.04 9.03
C ASN A 173 10.32 -6.23 7.53
N GLU A 174 11.17 -5.39 6.91
CA GLU A 174 11.41 -5.35 5.45
C GLU A 174 10.13 -5.09 4.61
N GLU A 175 9.10 -4.48 5.22
CA GLU A 175 7.80 -4.15 4.60
C GLU A 175 7.71 -2.66 4.22
N LEU A 176 8.82 -1.92 4.29
CA LEU A 176 8.84 -0.49 4.04
C LEU A 176 8.59 -0.19 2.55
N ASP A 177 7.37 0.26 2.24
CA ASP A 177 7.07 0.89 0.96
C ASP A 177 7.35 2.40 1.05
N ASP A 178 8.45 2.84 0.43
CA ASP A 178 8.88 4.25 0.37
C ASP A 178 7.83 5.19 -0.27
N PHE A 179 6.80 4.65 -0.89
CA PHE A 179 5.73 5.42 -1.52
C PHE A 179 4.81 6.13 -0.50
N GLU A 180 4.62 5.57 0.71
CA GLU A 180 3.79 6.18 1.78
C GLU A 180 4.38 7.50 2.33
N LEU A 181 5.69 7.72 2.18
CA LEU A 181 6.40 8.91 2.69
C LEU A 181 6.18 10.18 1.86
N MET A 182 5.75 10.04 0.61
CA MET A 182 6.00 11.04 -0.44
C MET A 182 4.72 11.81 -0.79
N GLY A 183 4.06 12.38 0.23
CA GLY A 183 2.81 13.15 0.11
C GLY A 183 2.77 14.15 -1.08
N PRO A 184 1.60 14.72 -1.41
CA PRO A 184 1.23 15.35 -2.70
C PRO A 184 2.23 16.33 -3.35
N LEU A 185 3.19 16.85 -2.59
CA LEU A 185 4.32 17.63 -3.09
C LEU A 185 5.18 16.90 -4.13
N TRP A 186 5.28 15.56 -4.12
CA TRP A 186 6.03 14.85 -5.16
C TRP A 186 5.26 14.70 -6.48
N LEU A 187 3.92 14.82 -6.50
CA LEU A 187 3.22 15.05 -7.78
C LEU A 187 3.66 16.38 -8.38
N TYR A 188 3.70 17.45 -7.58
CA TYR A 188 4.14 18.74 -8.06
C TYR A 188 5.63 18.74 -8.45
N LEU A 189 6.50 18.15 -7.62
CA LEU A 189 7.94 18.17 -7.85
C LEU A 189 8.39 17.12 -8.88
N GLY A 190 7.80 15.94 -8.89
CA GLY A 190 8.07 14.86 -9.84
C GLY A 190 7.52 15.16 -11.23
N LEU A 191 6.31 15.71 -11.34
CA LEU A 191 5.79 16.22 -12.62
C LEU A 191 6.62 17.44 -13.06
N ALA A 192 6.96 18.38 -12.17
CA ALA A 192 7.82 19.51 -12.52
C ALA A 192 9.28 19.14 -12.84
N LEU A 193 9.86 18.10 -12.21
CA LEU A 193 11.21 17.59 -12.49
C LEU A 193 11.21 16.79 -13.79
N ALA A 194 10.18 15.99 -14.07
CA ALA A 194 10.00 15.33 -15.35
C ALA A 194 9.79 16.35 -16.49
N LEU A 195 9.05 17.44 -16.23
CA LEU A 195 8.87 18.57 -17.15
C LEU A 195 10.16 19.41 -17.30
N ARG A 196 10.96 19.61 -16.24
CA ARG A 196 12.25 20.34 -16.30
C ARG A 196 13.40 19.51 -16.89
N ALA A 197 13.37 18.19 -16.78
CA ALA A 197 14.34 17.31 -17.42
C ALA A 197 14.28 17.43 -18.97
N ARG A 198 13.15 17.89 -19.52
CA ARG A 198 12.99 18.25 -20.93
C ARG A 198 13.82 19.50 -21.32
N GLU A 199 13.91 20.52 -20.47
CA GLU A 199 14.66 21.75 -20.78
C GLU A 199 16.18 21.54 -20.71
N PHE A 200 16.66 20.69 -19.79
CA PHE A 200 18.10 20.47 -19.63
C PHE A 200 18.71 19.55 -20.70
N ARG A 201 18.00 18.53 -21.19
CA ARG A 201 18.50 17.67 -22.29
C ARG A 201 18.33 18.28 -23.68
N CYS A 202 17.35 19.17 -23.89
CA CYS A 202 17.19 19.84 -25.19
C CYS A 202 18.26 20.91 -25.45
N ARG A 203 18.76 21.59 -24.40
CA ARG A 203 19.90 22.55 -24.54
C ARG A 203 21.23 21.88 -24.87
N VAL A 204 21.46 20.64 -24.43
CA VAL A 204 22.69 19.89 -24.74
C VAL A 204 22.66 19.31 -26.17
N CYS A 205 21.48 19.03 -26.73
CA CYS A 205 21.34 18.60 -28.12
C CYS A 205 21.35 19.76 -29.12
N CYS A 206 20.74 20.91 -28.80
CA CYS A 206 20.76 22.10 -29.68
C CYS A 206 22.15 22.74 -29.82
N MET A 207 23.07 22.54 -28.87
CA MET A 207 24.44 23.08 -29.00
C MET A 207 25.39 22.23 -29.87
N ARG A 208 24.94 21.10 -30.44
CA ARG A 208 25.75 20.26 -31.34
C ARG A 208 25.28 20.22 -32.80
N GLY A 209 24.30 21.04 -33.17
CA GLY A 209 23.71 21.04 -34.52
C GLY A 209 23.40 22.44 -35.05
N ALA A 210 24.40 23.31 -35.13
CA ALA A 210 24.30 24.54 -35.90
C ALA A 210 25.69 24.97 -36.42
N SER A 211 26.09 24.41 -37.56
CA SER A 211 27.18 24.95 -38.38
C SER A 211 26.68 25.04 -39.82
N ALA A 212 27.07 26.14 -40.48
CA ALA A 212 26.85 26.52 -41.87
C ALA A 212 25.49 27.11 -42.26
N ALA A 213 25.38 28.46 -42.23
CA ALA A 213 25.50 29.30 -43.44
C ALA A 213 24.71 30.62 -43.33
N ALA A 214 25.27 31.66 -43.97
CA ALA A 214 24.67 32.96 -44.32
C ALA A 214 24.64 34.08 -43.25
N SER A 215 25.72 34.88 -43.25
CA SER A 215 25.70 36.32 -42.95
C SER A 215 25.13 37.11 -44.15
N PRO A 216 24.53 38.31 -43.99
CA PRO A 216 25.35 39.51 -43.80
C PRO A 216 24.82 40.57 -42.80
N ARG A 217 25.80 41.17 -42.10
CA ARG A 217 25.95 42.57 -41.66
C ARG A 217 24.70 43.35 -41.21
N PHE A 218 24.69 43.82 -39.95
CA PHE A 218 24.63 45.26 -39.64
C PHE A 218 25.17 45.55 -38.21
N VAL A 219 25.70 46.76 -38.07
CA VAL A 219 26.61 47.31 -37.06
C VAL A 219 25.97 47.52 -35.68
N ILE A 220 26.64 47.16 -34.58
CA ILE A 220 26.50 47.84 -33.27
C ILE A 220 27.89 48.03 -32.65
N GLY A 221 28.15 49.27 -32.24
CA GLY A 221 29.43 49.77 -31.77
C GLY A 221 29.86 49.28 -30.38
N SER A 222 31.17 49.01 -30.31
CA SER A 222 32.12 49.35 -29.25
C SER A 222 31.59 49.61 -27.83
N ARG A 223 32.04 48.78 -26.88
CA ARG A 223 32.90 49.20 -25.74
C ARG A 223 33.35 47.97 -24.92
N SER A 224 34.64 47.65 -25.00
CA SER A 224 35.44 47.01 -23.94
C SER A 224 36.00 48.12 -23.02
N PRO A 225 36.85 47.89 -21.98
CA PRO A 225 37.47 46.64 -21.49
C PRO A 225 37.40 46.50 -19.95
N ALA A 226 37.81 45.39 -19.31
CA ALA A 226 39.16 45.18 -18.77
C ALA A 226 39.19 43.81 -18.03
N ARG A 227 40.13 42.91 -18.35
CA ARG A 227 41.41 42.65 -17.63
C ARG A 227 41.15 41.87 -16.32
N LEU A 228 41.57 40.60 -16.18
CA LEU A 228 42.95 40.21 -15.84
C LEU A 228 43.18 38.70 -16.11
N SER A 229 44.36 38.44 -16.69
CA SER A 229 45.18 37.20 -16.68
C SER A 229 46.22 37.38 -15.53
N PRO A 230 47.06 36.41 -15.07
CA PRO A 230 47.54 35.22 -15.78
C PRO A 230 47.79 33.94 -14.94
N TYR A 231 48.03 32.81 -15.61
CA TYR A 231 49.17 31.95 -15.31
C TYR A 231 49.46 31.00 -16.49
N GLN A 232 50.61 31.23 -17.13
CA GLN A 232 51.36 30.35 -18.05
C GLN A 232 52.19 29.38 -17.17
N ARG A 233 52.57 28.13 -17.48
CA ARG A 233 53.17 27.43 -18.65
C ARG A 233 53.60 26.02 -18.09
N PRO A 234 54.30 25.10 -18.81
CA PRO A 234 54.49 24.92 -20.25
C PRO A 234 54.24 23.46 -20.74
N SER A 235 54.29 23.32 -22.06
CA SER A 235 54.36 22.11 -22.85
C SER A 235 55.80 21.55 -22.99
N SER A 236 55.96 20.23 -23.09
CA SER A 236 57.09 19.59 -23.80
C SER A 236 56.75 18.19 -24.35
N SER A 237 56.62 18.14 -25.69
CA SER A 237 57.10 17.15 -26.66
C SER A 237 57.35 15.66 -26.31
N LEU A 238 56.66 14.81 -27.09
CA LEU A 238 57.15 13.69 -27.92
C LEU A 238 58.01 12.57 -27.31
N SER A 239 57.45 11.35 -27.28
CA SER A 239 58.05 10.18 -27.94
C SER A 239 57.04 9.03 -28.06
N SER A 240 57.06 8.40 -29.24
CA SER A 240 56.27 7.28 -29.71
C SER A 240 56.60 5.93 -29.05
N SER A 241 55.59 5.11 -28.78
CA SER A 241 55.60 3.66 -29.06
C SER A 241 54.20 3.06 -28.88
N ALA A 242 53.90 2.07 -29.72
CA ALA A 242 52.59 1.50 -29.98
C ALA A 242 52.07 0.59 -28.86
N GLN A 243 50.74 0.50 -28.70
CA GLN A 243 49.97 -0.71 -29.05
C GLN A 243 48.48 -0.62 -28.68
N SER A 244 47.65 -1.01 -29.66
CA SER A 244 46.34 -1.68 -29.53
C SER A 244 45.15 -0.94 -28.91
N ALA A 245 44.44 -0.17 -29.76
CA ALA A 245 43.07 0.26 -29.51
C ALA A 245 42.11 -0.44 -30.50
N ARG A 246 41.22 -1.29 -29.98
CA ARG A 246 40.10 -1.87 -30.73
C ARG A 246 39.06 -0.77 -31.01
N LYS A 247 38.98 -0.32 -32.27
CA LYS A 247 37.91 0.54 -32.80
C LYS A 247 36.64 -0.29 -32.99
N MET A 248 35.55 0.10 -32.31
CA MET A 248 34.20 -0.21 -32.78
C MET A 248 33.86 0.78 -33.90
N VAL A 249 33.57 0.24 -35.08
CA VAL A 249 33.11 0.98 -36.25
C VAL A 249 31.59 0.87 -36.26
N ASN A 250 30.90 2.01 -36.25
CA ASN A 250 29.52 2.12 -36.71
C ASN A 250 29.48 1.99 -38.24
N PRO A 251 28.50 1.26 -38.77
CA PRO A 251 28.00 1.57 -40.11
C PRO A 251 26.47 1.77 -40.05
N ILE A 252 26.04 3.02 -40.10
CA ILE A 252 24.72 3.39 -40.62
C ILE A 252 25.02 4.00 -41.99
N ASP A 253 24.59 3.31 -43.04
CA ASP A 253 24.05 3.87 -44.30
C ASP A 253 24.14 2.83 -45.42
N ALA A 254 23.01 2.21 -45.76
CA ALA A 254 22.77 1.63 -47.09
C ALA A 254 21.29 1.24 -47.29
N LEU A 255 20.67 1.84 -48.33
CA LEU A 255 19.51 1.36 -49.11
C LEU A 255 18.14 1.50 -48.39
N GLY A 256 17.06 2.00 -48.98
CA GLY A 256 16.64 1.98 -50.38
C GLY A 256 15.23 1.38 -50.45
N GLN A 257 14.26 2.21 -50.84
CA GLN A 257 12.87 1.94 -51.26
C GLN A 257 12.26 0.53 -51.14
N GLY A 258 11.07 0.48 -50.51
CA GLY A 258 9.92 -0.29 -51.00
C GLY A 258 9.97 -1.82 -50.93
N SER A 259 9.50 -2.39 -49.82
CA SER A 259 8.65 -3.60 -49.85
C SER A 259 8.09 -3.87 -48.45
N ARG A 260 6.77 -4.13 -48.42
CA ARG A 260 5.97 -4.56 -47.27
C ARG A 260 6.53 -5.89 -46.76
N LEU A 261 7.25 -5.90 -45.62
CA LEU A 261 7.80 -7.11 -45.03
C LEU A 261 7.36 -7.23 -43.56
N MET A 262 6.64 -8.30 -43.29
CA MET A 262 6.21 -8.76 -41.97
C MET A 262 7.45 -8.95 -41.08
N VAL A 263 7.48 -8.29 -39.92
CA VAL A 263 8.56 -8.42 -38.94
C VAL A 263 8.30 -9.68 -38.10
N LYS A 264 9.24 -10.63 -38.09
CA LYS A 264 9.24 -11.78 -37.17
C LYS A 264 9.35 -11.26 -35.72
N GLU A 265 8.37 -11.65 -34.91
CA GLU A 265 8.12 -11.17 -33.54
C GLU A 265 9.15 -11.67 -32.50
N PRO A 266 9.30 -10.99 -31.34
CA PRO A 266 10.09 -11.47 -30.22
C PRO A 266 9.41 -12.70 -29.61
N ALA A 267 10.01 -13.89 -29.76
CA ALA A 267 9.52 -15.10 -29.13
C ALA A 267 9.72 -15.02 -27.61
N ILE A 268 8.65 -15.21 -26.83
CA ILE A 268 8.73 -15.35 -25.38
C ILE A 268 9.43 -16.67 -25.05
N VAL A 269 10.46 -16.61 -24.21
CA VAL A 269 11.13 -17.79 -23.68
C VAL A 269 10.43 -18.20 -22.39
N LEU A 270 9.83 -19.39 -22.39
CA LEU A 270 9.17 -19.96 -21.23
C LEU A 270 10.16 -20.77 -20.39
N THR A 271 10.00 -20.70 -19.07
CA THR A 271 10.71 -21.61 -18.16
C THR A 271 10.13 -23.02 -18.23
N GLU A 272 10.88 -24.01 -17.75
CA GLU A 272 10.42 -25.42 -17.71
C GLU A 272 9.14 -25.58 -16.88
N LYS A 273 9.03 -24.85 -15.76
CA LYS A 273 7.84 -24.86 -14.91
C LYS A 273 6.63 -24.23 -15.58
N GLU A 274 6.78 -23.06 -16.22
CA GLU A 274 5.70 -22.40 -16.95
C GLU A 274 5.20 -23.25 -18.12
N THR A 275 6.13 -23.90 -18.84
CA THR A 275 5.80 -24.81 -19.93
C THR A 275 4.97 -26.00 -19.42
N ALA A 276 5.34 -26.56 -18.26
CA ALA A 276 4.59 -27.64 -17.63
C ALA A 276 3.18 -27.19 -17.20
N VAL A 277 3.06 -25.98 -16.64
CA VAL A 277 1.76 -25.41 -16.23
C VAL A 277 0.86 -25.13 -17.44
N PHE A 278 1.39 -24.51 -18.51
CA PHE A 278 0.64 -24.25 -19.72
C PHE A 278 0.21 -25.55 -20.41
N LYS A 279 1.05 -26.60 -20.34
CA LYS A 279 0.67 -27.92 -20.82
C LYS A 279 -0.52 -28.49 -20.05
N VAL A 280 -0.52 -28.41 -18.72
CA VAL A 280 -1.67 -28.84 -17.88
C VAL A 280 -2.96 -28.11 -18.26
N ILE A 281 -2.87 -26.79 -18.49
CA ILE A 281 -4.01 -25.97 -18.91
C ILE A 281 -4.54 -26.45 -20.27
N MET A 282 -3.65 -26.67 -21.24
CA MET A 282 -4.03 -27.15 -22.58
C MET A 282 -4.61 -28.56 -22.55
N ASP A 283 -4.02 -29.47 -21.77
CA ASP A 283 -4.49 -30.84 -21.61
C ASP A 283 -5.88 -30.88 -20.95
N THR A 284 -6.14 -29.99 -19.98
CA THR A 284 -7.48 -29.81 -19.37
C THR A 284 -8.53 -29.42 -20.41
N ILE A 285 -8.20 -28.45 -21.26
CA ILE A 285 -9.09 -27.97 -22.33
C ILE A 285 -9.39 -29.09 -23.32
N HIS A 286 -8.38 -29.90 -23.67
CA HIS A 286 -8.53 -31.02 -24.59
C HIS A 286 -9.35 -32.16 -23.97
N HIS A 287 -9.15 -32.45 -22.68
CA HIS A 287 -9.88 -33.50 -21.96
C HIS A 287 -11.38 -33.20 -21.86
N PHE A 288 -11.74 -31.97 -21.53
CA PHE A 288 -13.14 -31.54 -21.41
C PHE A 288 -13.73 -30.99 -22.71
N GLN A 289 -12.98 -31.00 -23.82
CA GLN A 289 -13.38 -30.49 -25.13
C GLN A 289 -13.95 -29.06 -25.07
N LEU A 290 -13.26 -28.18 -24.35
CA LEU A 290 -13.70 -26.80 -24.17
C LEU A 290 -13.32 -25.95 -25.39
N ASN A 291 -14.22 -25.06 -25.81
CA ASN A 291 -13.96 -24.10 -26.89
C ASN A 291 -13.18 -22.86 -26.43
N THR A 292 -12.78 -22.81 -25.15
CA THR A 292 -12.10 -21.68 -24.54
C THR A 292 -10.72 -21.44 -25.14
N VAL A 293 -10.35 -20.17 -25.28
CA VAL A 293 -9.01 -19.74 -25.67
C VAL A 293 -8.33 -19.09 -24.45
N PRO A 294 -7.52 -19.85 -23.69
CA PRO A 294 -6.81 -19.27 -22.55
C PRO A 294 -5.72 -18.31 -23.04
N ARG A 295 -5.67 -17.12 -22.43
CA ARG A 295 -4.66 -16.11 -22.72
C ARG A 295 -3.96 -15.68 -21.43
N ALA A 296 -2.64 -15.75 -21.37
CA ALA A 296 -1.91 -15.07 -20.30
C ALA A 296 -1.94 -13.56 -20.57
N ALA A 297 -2.26 -12.73 -19.59
CA ALA A 297 -2.51 -11.31 -19.80
C ALA A 297 -1.62 -10.41 -18.92
N GLY A 298 -1.46 -9.16 -19.35
CA GLY A 298 -1.02 -8.10 -18.45
C GLY A 298 0.47 -8.05 -18.15
N GLY A 299 0.79 -7.99 -16.85
CA GLY A 299 2.15 -7.73 -16.37
C GLY A 299 3.14 -8.83 -16.73
N TRP A 300 2.71 -10.09 -16.68
CA TRP A 300 3.54 -11.25 -17.01
C TRP A 300 4.06 -11.17 -18.45
N VAL A 301 3.20 -10.85 -19.43
CA VAL A 301 3.59 -10.75 -20.85
C VAL A 301 4.65 -9.67 -21.06
N ARG A 302 4.44 -8.48 -20.46
CA ARG A 302 5.39 -7.37 -20.51
C ARG A 302 6.74 -7.75 -19.91
N ASP A 303 6.72 -8.33 -18.72
CA ASP A 303 7.93 -8.62 -17.96
C ASP A 303 8.75 -9.72 -18.66
N LYS A 304 8.09 -10.73 -19.24
CA LYS A 304 8.74 -11.74 -20.09
C LYS A 304 9.37 -11.15 -21.35
N LEU A 305 8.68 -10.23 -22.03
CA LEU A 305 9.25 -9.53 -23.19
C LEU A 305 10.44 -8.63 -22.84
N LEU A 306 10.52 -8.16 -21.58
CA LEU A 306 11.66 -7.42 -21.05
C LEU A 306 12.77 -8.32 -20.48
N GLY A 307 12.61 -9.64 -20.52
CA GLY A 307 13.57 -10.61 -19.99
C GLY A 307 13.61 -10.68 -18.46
N LYS A 308 12.52 -10.28 -17.79
CA LYS A 308 12.35 -10.40 -16.33
C LYS A 308 11.53 -11.66 -16.00
N GLU A 309 11.85 -12.27 -14.87
CA GLU A 309 11.06 -13.37 -14.32
C GLU A 309 9.87 -12.83 -13.53
N SER A 310 8.78 -13.60 -13.48
CA SER A 310 7.53 -13.25 -12.80
C SER A 310 6.89 -14.55 -12.33
N ASP A 311 6.51 -14.59 -11.05
CA ASP A 311 5.97 -15.79 -10.40
C ASP A 311 4.44 -15.86 -10.43
N ASP A 312 3.79 -14.74 -10.73
CA ASP A 312 2.33 -14.61 -10.83
C ASP A 312 1.90 -14.58 -12.29
N ILE A 313 0.98 -15.47 -12.68
CA ILE A 313 0.45 -15.57 -14.04
C ILE A 313 -1.05 -15.32 -14.03
N ASP A 314 -1.45 -14.23 -14.66
CA ASP A 314 -2.86 -13.91 -14.93
C ASP A 314 -3.34 -14.64 -16.19
N ILE A 315 -4.30 -15.55 -16.05
CA ILE A 315 -4.95 -16.24 -17.17
C ILE A 315 -6.35 -15.65 -17.39
N ALA A 316 -6.58 -15.13 -18.59
CA ALA A 316 -7.87 -14.70 -19.08
C ALA A 316 -8.57 -15.81 -19.85
N VAL A 317 -9.86 -16.03 -19.56
CA VAL A 317 -10.75 -16.98 -20.26
C VAL A 317 -11.96 -16.26 -20.87
N ASP A 318 -12.53 -16.81 -21.93
CA ASP A 318 -13.55 -16.12 -22.75
C ASP A 318 -14.99 -16.59 -22.49
N ASP A 319 -15.18 -17.90 -22.24
CA ASP A 319 -16.48 -18.58 -22.36
C ASP A 319 -17.10 -18.98 -21.00
N MET A 320 -16.32 -18.90 -19.92
CA MET A 320 -16.77 -19.34 -18.59
C MET A 320 -16.18 -18.50 -17.46
N SER A 321 -16.80 -18.57 -16.28
CA SER A 321 -16.26 -17.91 -15.09
C SER A 321 -14.90 -18.51 -14.71
N GLY A 322 -14.02 -17.67 -14.16
CA GLY A 322 -12.69 -18.11 -13.68
C GLY A 322 -12.79 -19.23 -12.65
N GLU A 323 -13.83 -19.20 -11.81
CA GLU A 323 -14.14 -20.26 -10.85
C GLU A 323 -14.46 -21.60 -11.53
N THR A 324 -15.34 -21.61 -12.53
CA THR A 324 -15.70 -22.84 -13.25
C THR A 324 -14.48 -23.46 -13.93
N PHE A 325 -13.63 -22.61 -14.51
CA PHE A 325 -12.38 -23.07 -15.13
C PHE A 325 -11.41 -23.65 -14.09
N ALA A 326 -11.24 -22.99 -12.94
CA ALA A 326 -10.38 -23.47 -11.86
C ALA A 326 -10.82 -24.85 -11.33
N TYR A 327 -12.14 -25.09 -11.18
CA TYR A 327 -12.64 -26.42 -10.82
C TYR A 327 -12.34 -27.47 -11.88
N LYS A 328 -12.49 -27.16 -13.17
CA LYS A 328 -12.14 -28.11 -14.25
C LYS A 328 -10.66 -28.48 -14.24
N VAL A 329 -9.76 -27.51 -14.00
CA VAL A 329 -8.32 -27.81 -13.88
C VAL A 329 -8.05 -28.70 -12.66
N LYS A 330 -8.73 -28.45 -11.54
CA LYS A 330 -8.65 -29.30 -10.35
C LYS A 330 -9.12 -30.73 -10.63
N ASP A 331 -10.24 -30.89 -11.31
CA ASP A 331 -10.81 -32.21 -11.63
C ASP A 331 -9.91 -32.99 -12.61
N PHE A 332 -9.31 -32.30 -13.59
CA PHE A 332 -8.34 -32.90 -14.50
C PHE A 332 -7.10 -33.41 -13.75
N LEU A 333 -6.52 -32.57 -12.87
CA LEU A 333 -5.35 -32.95 -12.08
C LEU A 333 -5.64 -34.13 -11.15
N ALA A 334 -6.83 -34.18 -10.55
CA ALA A 334 -7.28 -35.31 -9.73
C ALA A 334 -7.39 -36.63 -10.53
N THR A 335 -7.76 -36.55 -11.81
CA THR A 335 -7.93 -37.71 -12.69
C THR A 335 -6.61 -38.23 -13.26
N THR A 336 -5.70 -37.33 -13.62
CA THR A 336 -4.47 -37.68 -14.37
C THR A 336 -3.27 -38.00 -13.47
N SER A 337 -3.16 -37.42 -12.27
CA SER A 337 -1.99 -37.64 -11.39
C SER A 337 -2.32 -37.52 -9.91
N PRO A 338 -2.80 -38.60 -9.25
CA PRO A 338 -3.08 -38.61 -7.81
C PRO A 338 -1.85 -38.37 -6.92
N ASN A 339 -0.63 -38.63 -7.45
CA ASN A 339 0.65 -38.53 -6.71
C ASN A 339 1.51 -37.33 -7.12
N ALA A 340 1.08 -36.49 -8.07
CA ALA A 340 1.78 -35.23 -8.32
C ALA A 340 1.36 -34.24 -7.22
N SER A 341 2.35 -33.67 -6.52
CA SER A 341 2.20 -32.69 -5.46
C SER A 341 1.47 -31.42 -5.93
N CYS A 342 0.14 -31.49 -6.02
CA CYS A 342 -0.72 -30.33 -6.20
C CYS A 342 -1.06 -29.79 -4.81
N SER A 343 -0.23 -28.85 -4.36
CA SER A 343 -0.43 -28.09 -3.14
C SER A 343 -1.70 -27.24 -3.26
N SER A 344 -2.80 -27.71 -2.68
CA SER A 344 -4.04 -26.97 -2.35
C SER A 344 -4.58 -25.97 -3.40
N VAL A 345 -5.67 -26.33 -4.08
CA VAL A 345 -6.54 -25.35 -4.75
C VAL A 345 -7.27 -24.56 -3.66
N GLY A 346 -6.72 -23.41 -3.30
CA GLY A 346 -7.37 -22.43 -2.43
C GLY A 346 -8.28 -21.54 -3.25
N VAL A 347 -9.55 -21.92 -3.41
CA VAL A 347 -10.56 -20.99 -3.94
C VAL A 347 -10.78 -19.92 -2.89
N VAL A 348 -10.09 -18.78 -3.02
CA VAL A 348 -10.38 -17.59 -2.22
C VAL A 348 -11.70 -17.04 -2.75
N ARG A 349 -12.80 -17.41 -2.08
CA ARG A 349 -14.12 -16.84 -2.37
C ARG A 349 -14.02 -15.32 -2.22
N ALA A 350 -14.59 -14.59 -3.18
CA ALA A 350 -14.65 -13.15 -3.20
C ALA A 350 -14.94 -12.61 -1.79
N ASN A 351 -13.98 -11.86 -1.22
CA ASN A 351 -14.15 -11.27 0.08
C ASN A 351 -15.26 -10.20 -0.03
N PRO A 352 -16.42 -10.35 0.65
CA PRO A 352 -17.58 -9.48 0.45
C PRO A 352 -17.29 -8.00 0.77
N ASP A 353 -16.28 -7.75 1.58
CA ASP A 353 -15.94 -6.43 2.11
C ASP A 353 -14.94 -5.64 1.26
N GLN A 354 -14.22 -6.28 0.32
CA GLN A 354 -13.23 -5.59 -0.52
C GLN A 354 -13.51 -5.64 -2.03
N SER A 355 -14.22 -6.67 -2.53
CA SER A 355 -14.34 -6.92 -3.97
C SER A 355 -15.74 -7.42 -4.35
N LYS A 356 -16.74 -6.54 -4.31
CA LYS A 356 -18.15 -6.90 -4.58
C LYS A 356 -18.48 -7.31 -6.02
N HIS A 357 -17.55 -7.23 -6.99
CA HIS A 357 -17.84 -7.51 -8.41
C HIS A 357 -16.71 -8.20 -9.21
N LEU A 358 -15.75 -8.87 -8.56
CA LEU A 358 -14.72 -9.64 -9.28
C LEU A 358 -14.72 -11.11 -8.87
N GLU A 359 -15.12 -11.97 -9.80
CA GLU A 359 -14.98 -13.42 -9.72
C GLU A 359 -13.56 -13.83 -10.16
N THR A 360 -12.55 -13.51 -9.35
CA THR A 360 -11.17 -13.97 -9.57
C THR A 360 -10.97 -15.29 -8.84
N ALA A 361 -10.50 -16.31 -9.55
CA ALA A 361 -10.18 -17.62 -8.96
C ALA A 361 -8.67 -17.84 -8.96
N THR A 362 -8.09 -17.93 -7.77
CA THR A 362 -6.66 -18.26 -7.60
C THR A 362 -6.47 -19.77 -7.52
N LEU A 363 -5.50 -20.29 -8.28
CA LEU A 363 -5.15 -21.69 -8.39
C LEU A 363 -3.63 -21.82 -8.20
N ARG A 364 -3.16 -22.80 -7.44
CA ARG A 364 -1.72 -23.10 -7.35
C ARG A 364 -1.41 -24.40 -8.06
N VAL A 365 -0.58 -24.35 -9.10
CA VAL A 365 -0.19 -25.51 -9.92
C VAL A 365 1.33 -25.55 -10.01
N LEU A 366 1.95 -26.68 -9.64
CA LEU A 366 3.41 -26.88 -9.71
C LEU A 366 4.23 -25.74 -9.05
N ASP A 367 3.76 -25.28 -7.88
CA ASP A 367 4.34 -24.15 -7.12
C ASP A 367 4.26 -22.77 -7.78
N ILE A 368 3.49 -22.62 -8.85
CA ILE A 368 3.17 -21.33 -9.49
C ILE A 368 1.75 -20.92 -9.11
N SER A 369 1.57 -19.66 -8.76
CA SER A 369 0.27 -19.05 -8.50
C SER A 369 -0.34 -18.57 -9.81
N LEU A 370 -1.55 -19.04 -10.09
CA LEU A 370 -2.33 -18.71 -11.28
C LEU A 370 -3.60 -17.98 -10.87
N ASP A 371 -3.81 -16.79 -11.41
CA ASP A 371 -5.05 -16.05 -11.23
C ASP A 371 -5.89 -16.15 -12.50
N VAL A 372 -7.03 -16.81 -12.41
CA VAL A 372 -7.94 -17.02 -13.53
C VAL A 372 -9.06 -16.00 -13.47
N ASN A 373 -9.13 -15.17 -14.52
CA ASN A 373 -10.08 -14.10 -14.67
C ASN A 373 -10.87 -14.26 -15.97
N ASN A 374 -12.12 -13.79 -15.98
CA ASN A 374 -12.89 -13.70 -17.21
C ASN A 374 -12.57 -12.41 -17.96
N LEU A 375 -12.62 -12.45 -19.29
CA LEU A 375 -12.59 -11.23 -20.10
C LEU A 375 -13.82 -10.40 -19.80
N ARG A 376 -13.59 -9.10 -19.61
CA ARG A 376 -14.66 -8.21 -19.20
C ARG A 376 -14.64 -6.89 -19.93
N THR A 377 -15.84 -6.34 -20.09
CA THR A 377 -16.08 -4.96 -20.45
C THR A 377 -16.59 -4.20 -19.23
N GLU A 378 -16.20 -2.93 -19.13
CA GLU A 378 -16.52 -2.06 -18.00
C GLU A 378 -17.25 -0.83 -18.53
N THR A 379 -18.45 -0.59 -18.04
CA THR A 379 -19.20 0.64 -18.32
C THR A 379 -19.17 1.52 -17.08
N TYR A 380 -18.53 2.68 -17.19
CA TYR A 380 -18.45 3.68 -16.14
C TYR A 380 -19.66 4.62 -16.21
N THR A 381 -20.35 4.83 -15.07
CA THR A 381 -21.33 5.90 -14.94
C THR A 381 -20.65 7.12 -14.31
N GLN A 382 -21.04 8.33 -14.70
CA GLN A 382 -20.34 9.56 -14.27
C GLN A 382 -20.29 9.72 -12.73
N ASP A 383 -21.30 9.18 -12.05
CA ASP A 383 -21.53 9.32 -10.61
C ASP A 383 -20.93 8.17 -9.76
N SER A 384 -20.53 7.05 -10.35
CA SER A 384 -19.99 5.89 -9.61
C SER A 384 -18.62 5.50 -10.11
N ARG A 385 -17.71 5.23 -9.16
CA ARG A 385 -16.37 4.68 -9.44
C ARG A 385 -16.40 3.20 -9.79
N ILE A 386 -17.45 2.48 -9.38
CA ILE A 386 -17.56 1.04 -9.59
C ILE A 386 -18.23 0.84 -10.97
N PRO A 387 -17.52 0.32 -11.98
CA PRO A 387 -18.12 0.07 -13.28
C PRO A 387 -19.08 -1.12 -13.19
N VAL A 388 -20.08 -1.11 -14.06
CA VAL A 388 -20.89 -2.31 -14.31
C VAL A 388 -20.05 -3.24 -15.19
N VAL A 389 -19.77 -4.45 -14.68
CA VAL A 389 -18.93 -5.45 -15.34
C VAL A 389 -19.82 -6.40 -16.14
N ALA A 390 -19.48 -6.62 -17.41
CA ALA A 390 -20.12 -7.63 -18.27
C ALA A 390 -19.05 -8.46 -18.99
N LEU A 391 -19.46 -9.61 -19.55
CA LEU A 391 -18.58 -10.42 -20.41
C LEU A 391 -18.17 -9.62 -21.64
N GLY A 392 -16.87 -9.57 -21.91
CA GLY A 392 -16.30 -8.74 -22.98
C GLY A 392 -15.39 -9.52 -23.91
N THR A 393 -15.06 -8.90 -25.04
CA THR A 393 -14.06 -9.40 -25.99
C THR A 393 -12.64 -9.08 -25.53
N PRO A 394 -11.60 -9.78 -26.05
CA PRO A 394 -10.21 -9.44 -25.75
C PRO A 394 -9.86 -7.98 -26.08
N GLN A 395 -10.48 -7.43 -27.13
CA GLN A 395 -10.31 -6.03 -27.54
C GLN A 395 -10.86 -5.04 -26.49
N GLU A 396 -12.04 -5.32 -25.95
CA GLU A 396 -12.66 -4.49 -24.92
C GLU A 396 -11.89 -4.60 -23.60
N ASP A 397 -11.41 -5.81 -23.26
CA ASP A 397 -10.55 -6.05 -22.09
C ASP A 397 -9.19 -5.33 -22.22
N ALA A 398 -8.62 -5.30 -23.42
CA ALA A 398 -7.40 -4.53 -23.71
C ALA A 398 -7.64 -3.03 -23.53
N SER A 399 -8.78 -2.54 -24.03
CA SER A 399 -9.10 -1.10 -24.07
C SER A 399 -9.40 -0.53 -22.69
N ARG A 400 -9.97 -1.33 -21.78
CA ARG A 400 -10.21 -0.91 -20.39
C ARG A 400 -8.95 -0.89 -19.53
N ARG A 401 -7.82 -1.47 -19.95
CA ARG A 401 -6.58 -1.50 -19.15
C ARG A 401 -5.89 -0.14 -19.12
N ASP A 402 -4.98 0.01 -18.16
CA ASP A 402 -4.33 1.30 -17.91
C ASP A 402 -3.44 1.77 -19.08
N PHE A 403 -2.59 0.87 -19.59
CA PHE A 403 -1.54 1.20 -20.57
C PHE A 403 -1.43 0.13 -21.65
N THR A 404 -1.03 0.55 -22.86
CA THR A 404 -0.83 -0.32 -24.03
C THR A 404 0.15 -1.47 -23.74
N ILE A 405 1.24 -1.17 -23.03
CA ILE A 405 2.25 -2.16 -22.60
C ILE A 405 1.70 -3.23 -21.63
N ASN A 406 0.60 -2.94 -20.93
CA ASN A 406 -0.07 -3.86 -20.00
C ASN A 406 -1.35 -4.47 -20.60
N ALA A 407 -1.65 -4.15 -21.86
CA ALA A 407 -2.81 -4.64 -22.61
C ALA A 407 -2.40 -5.72 -23.63
N LEU A 408 -1.23 -6.34 -23.42
CA LEU A 408 -0.73 -7.45 -24.22
C LEU A 408 -1.27 -8.77 -23.69
N PHE A 409 -1.56 -9.68 -24.62
CA PHE A 409 -2.01 -11.03 -24.32
C PHE A 409 -1.06 -12.04 -24.97
N TYR A 410 -0.89 -13.18 -24.34
CA TYR A 410 -0.17 -14.32 -24.89
C TYR A 410 -1.15 -15.48 -25.03
N ASN A 411 -1.41 -15.87 -26.26
CA ASN A 411 -2.36 -16.94 -26.56
C ASN A 411 -1.68 -18.30 -26.36
N LEU A 412 -2.16 -19.09 -25.40
CA LEU A 412 -1.56 -20.38 -25.06
C LEU A 412 -1.78 -21.44 -26.15
N ARG A 413 -2.77 -21.25 -27.04
CA ARG A 413 -3.06 -22.18 -28.15
C ARG A 413 -2.10 -21.98 -29.32
N THR A 414 -1.83 -20.72 -29.68
CA THR A 414 -0.97 -20.37 -30.82
C THR A 414 0.48 -20.09 -30.41
N ALA A 415 0.75 -19.98 -29.10
CA ALA A 415 2.04 -19.59 -28.54
C ALA A 415 2.57 -18.25 -29.11
N SER A 416 1.66 -17.30 -29.36
CA SER A 416 1.96 -16.00 -29.95
C SER A 416 1.45 -14.87 -29.06
N VAL A 417 2.12 -13.71 -29.13
CA VAL A 417 1.68 -12.50 -28.45
C VAL A 417 0.63 -11.78 -29.31
N GLU A 418 -0.53 -11.52 -28.74
CA GLU A 418 -1.63 -10.78 -29.36
C GLU A 418 -1.64 -9.35 -28.80
N ASP A 419 -1.50 -8.37 -29.69
CA ASP A 419 -1.63 -6.94 -29.36
C ASP A 419 -2.90 -6.36 -29.99
N PHE A 420 -3.95 -6.32 -29.19
CA PHE A 420 -5.25 -5.76 -29.55
C PHE A 420 -5.25 -4.22 -29.61
N THR A 421 -4.26 -3.55 -28.99
CA THR A 421 -4.13 -2.09 -29.07
C THR A 421 -3.40 -1.63 -30.33
N GLY A 422 -2.67 -2.54 -30.99
CA GLY A 422 -1.86 -2.28 -32.18
C GLY A 422 -0.58 -1.48 -31.95
N LYS A 423 -0.37 -0.96 -30.74
CA LYS A 423 0.78 -0.11 -30.37
C LYS A 423 1.56 -0.62 -29.16
N GLY A 424 1.05 -1.59 -28.40
CA GLY A 424 1.67 -2.10 -27.18
C GLY A 424 3.07 -2.67 -27.41
N LEU A 425 3.27 -3.46 -28.48
CA LEU A 425 4.58 -4.01 -28.81
C LEU A 425 5.58 -2.93 -29.28
N GLU A 426 5.10 -1.93 -30.01
CA GLU A 426 5.93 -0.79 -30.45
C GLU A 426 6.33 0.09 -29.28
N ASP A 427 5.36 0.43 -28.42
CA ASP A 427 5.54 1.25 -27.22
C ASP A 427 6.51 0.57 -26.23
N LEU A 428 6.45 -0.77 -26.10
CA LEU A 428 7.37 -1.52 -25.27
C LEU A 428 8.82 -1.43 -25.78
N ARG A 429 9.02 -1.50 -27.11
CA ARG A 429 10.36 -1.35 -27.73
C ARG A 429 10.88 0.09 -27.63
N ALA A 430 9.99 1.07 -27.80
CA ALA A 430 10.32 2.48 -27.72
C ALA A 430 10.49 2.98 -26.27
N GLY A 431 10.06 2.19 -25.28
CA GLY A 431 10.05 2.56 -23.87
C GLY A 431 9.08 3.71 -23.60
N ILE A 432 7.86 3.62 -24.14
CA ILE A 432 6.80 4.63 -24.03
C ILE A 432 5.63 4.06 -23.23
N ILE A 433 5.08 4.86 -22.32
CA ILE A 433 3.84 4.56 -21.61
C ILE A 433 2.74 5.38 -22.26
N ARG A 434 1.76 4.69 -22.85
CA ARG A 434 0.60 5.24 -23.54
C ARG A 434 -0.68 4.54 -23.06
N THR A 435 -1.80 5.24 -23.04
CA THR A 435 -3.13 4.67 -22.76
C THR A 435 -3.72 4.02 -24.04
N PRO A 436 -4.49 2.93 -23.94
CA PRO A 436 -5.16 2.33 -25.10
C PRO A 436 -6.18 3.26 -25.76
N LEU A 437 -6.93 4.01 -24.95
CA LEU A 437 -7.90 5.02 -25.37
C LEU A 437 -7.34 6.43 -25.14
N GLU A 438 -8.11 7.44 -25.56
CA GLU A 438 -7.77 8.84 -25.33
C GLU A 438 -7.52 9.12 -23.83
N PRO A 439 -6.35 9.68 -23.46
CA PRO A 439 -5.95 9.86 -22.06
C PRO A 439 -6.98 10.61 -21.23
N THR A 440 -7.65 11.60 -21.82
CA THR A 440 -8.70 12.40 -21.16
C THR A 440 -9.87 11.54 -20.70
N ILE A 441 -10.33 10.60 -21.54
CA ILE A 441 -11.45 9.70 -21.21
C ILE A 441 -10.99 8.71 -20.14
N THR A 442 -9.83 8.08 -20.36
CA THR A 442 -9.25 7.12 -19.43
C THR A 442 -9.04 7.68 -18.02
N PHE A 443 -8.64 8.94 -17.89
CA PHE A 443 -8.45 9.59 -16.58
C PHE A 443 -9.74 10.14 -15.97
N GLN A 444 -10.78 10.40 -16.76
CA GLN A 444 -12.11 10.72 -16.24
C GLN A 444 -12.78 9.48 -15.62
N ASP A 445 -12.58 8.32 -16.26
CA ASP A 445 -13.07 7.02 -15.77
C ASP A 445 -12.33 6.60 -14.50
N ASP A 446 -10.99 6.58 -14.53
CA ASP A 446 -10.16 6.29 -13.35
C ASP A 446 -8.94 7.24 -13.22
N PRO A 447 -9.04 8.28 -12.38
CA PRO A 447 -7.94 9.20 -12.12
C PRO A 447 -6.69 8.54 -11.52
N LEU A 448 -6.82 7.37 -10.87
CA LEU A 448 -5.69 6.65 -10.28
C LEU A 448 -4.65 6.22 -11.33
N ARG A 449 -5.07 6.08 -12.59
CA ARG A 449 -4.18 5.75 -13.71
C ARG A 449 -3.08 6.79 -13.92
N ILE A 450 -3.28 8.05 -13.51
CA ILE A 450 -2.23 9.08 -13.57
C ILE A 450 -1.08 8.72 -12.62
N LEU A 451 -1.40 8.36 -11.37
CA LEU A 451 -0.40 7.95 -10.37
C LEU A 451 0.33 6.69 -10.82
N ARG A 452 -0.42 5.73 -11.39
CA ARG A 452 0.15 4.51 -11.96
C ARG A 452 1.08 4.82 -13.14
N ALA A 453 0.74 5.77 -14.01
CA ALA A 453 1.57 6.17 -15.15
C ALA A 453 2.94 6.66 -14.68
N VAL A 454 2.94 7.55 -13.66
CA VAL A 454 4.18 8.07 -13.06
C VAL A 454 4.98 6.93 -12.42
N ARG A 455 4.33 6.04 -11.68
CA ARG A 455 4.98 4.87 -11.05
C ARG A 455 5.62 3.93 -12.07
N PHE A 456 4.92 3.61 -13.17
CA PHE A 456 5.51 2.77 -14.21
C PHE A 456 6.66 3.48 -14.94
N SER A 457 6.56 4.80 -15.14
CA SER A 457 7.62 5.60 -15.76
C SER A 457 8.91 5.56 -14.94
N THR A 458 8.82 5.70 -13.62
CA THR A 458 9.98 5.62 -12.73
C THR A 458 10.51 4.19 -12.60
N ARG A 459 9.62 3.19 -12.45
CA ARG A 459 10.01 1.79 -12.24
C ARG A 459 10.67 1.15 -13.47
N LEU A 460 10.18 1.46 -14.67
CA LEU A 460 10.69 0.90 -15.93
C LEU A 460 11.67 1.84 -16.65
N GLY A 461 11.77 3.11 -16.23
CA GLY A 461 12.57 4.12 -16.91
C GLY A 461 11.97 4.57 -18.25
N PHE A 462 10.68 4.34 -18.46
CA PHE A 462 9.97 4.66 -19.71
C PHE A 462 9.48 6.09 -19.74
N ARG A 463 9.31 6.65 -20.93
CA ARG A 463 8.79 8.01 -21.13
C ARG A 463 7.27 7.99 -21.20
N LEU A 464 6.63 9.00 -20.60
CA LEU A 464 5.20 9.21 -20.78
C LEU A 464 4.91 9.79 -22.16
N ASP A 465 3.85 9.31 -22.80
CA ASP A 465 3.32 9.89 -24.03
C ASP A 465 2.85 11.35 -23.80
N ASP A 466 3.02 12.20 -24.81
CA ASP A 466 2.65 13.62 -24.71
C ASP A 466 1.16 13.84 -24.44
N GLY A 467 0.29 12.93 -24.90
CA GLY A 467 -1.15 12.97 -24.60
C GLY A 467 -1.44 12.78 -23.11
N ILE A 468 -0.71 11.88 -22.45
CA ILE A 468 -0.83 11.66 -21.00
C ILE A 468 -0.39 12.91 -20.23
N VAL A 469 0.74 13.52 -20.63
CA VAL A 469 1.25 14.72 -19.97
C VAL A 469 0.28 15.89 -20.11
N LYS A 470 -0.32 16.06 -21.29
CA LYS A 470 -1.33 17.11 -21.53
C LYS A 470 -2.58 16.88 -20.70
N ALA A 471 -3.13 15.67 -20.69
CA ALA A 471 -4.33 15.34 -19.92
C ALA A 471 -4.07 15.47 -18.41
N ALA A 472 -2.93 15.00 -17.91
CA ALA A 472 -2.56 15.14 -16.50
C ALA A 472 -2.36 16.60 -16.05
N SER A 473 -2.10 17.52 -17.00
CA SER A 473 -1.97 18.95 -16.72
C SER A 473 -3.31 19.70 -16.70
N ASP A 474 -4.42 19.05 -17.08
CA ASP A 474 -5.75 19.66 -17.07
C ASP A 474 -6.27 19.82 -15.62
N PRO A 475 -6.65 21.05 -15.20
CA PRO A 475 -7.19 21.32 -13.87
C PRO A 475 -8.42 20.48 -13.51
N ASN A 476 -9.26 20.14 -14.49
CA ASN A 476 -10.48 19.37 -14.26
C ASN A 476 -10.16 17.94 -13.82
N ILE A 477 -9.18 17.32 -14.47
CA ILE A 477 -8.75 15.95 -14.16
C ILE A 477 -8.04 15.93 -12.80
N TYR A 478 -7.27 16.97 -12.48
CA TYR A 478 -6.65 17.12 -11.17
C TYR A 478 -7.69 17.24 -10.04
N GLY A 479 -8.78 18.00 -10.28
CA GLY A 479 -9.92 18.06 -9.36
C GLY A 479 -10.57 16.70 -9.13
N LEU A 480 -10.79 15.93 -10.20
CA LEU A 480 -11.33 14.57 -10.11
C LEU A 480 -10.43 13.62 -9.31
N LEU A 481 -9.11 13.74 -9.43
CA LEU A 481 -8.16 12.95 -8.64
C LEU A 481 -8.34 13.20 -7.14
N LEU A 482 -8.47 14.46 -6.73
CA LEU A 482 -8.64 14.83 -5.31
C LEU A 482 -10.01 14.41 -4.74
N THR A 483 -11.06 14.42 -5.56
CA THR A 483 -12.42 14.10 -5.12
C THR A 483 -12.74 12.61 -5.19
N LYS A 484 -12.34 11.90 -6.25
CA LYS A 484 -12.69 10.49 -6.49
C LYS A 484 -11.71 9.47 -5.88
N VAL A 485 -10.47 9.87 -5.56
CA VAL A 485 -9.44 8.96 -5.03
C VAL A 485 -9.19 9.23 -3.54
N SER A 486 -9.58 8.28 -2.69
CA SER A 486 -9.27 8.32 -1.26
C SER A 486 -7.75 8.32 -1.03
N ARG A 487 -7.30 9.06 -0.01
CA ARG A 487 -5.86 9.24 0.29
C ARG A 487 -5.15 7.92 0.60
N GLU A 488 -5.87 6.94 1.13
CA GLU A 488 -5.36 5.58 1.38
C GLU A 488 -4.87 4.87 0.12
N ARG A 489 -5.46 5.18 -1.04
CA ARG A 489 -5.10 4.53 -2.32
C ARG A 489 -3.96 5.24 -3.06
N TRP A 490 -3.43 6.32 -2.52
CA TRP A 490 -2.27 6.99 -3.08
C TRP A 490 -0.99 6.20 -2.84
N GLY A 491 -1.01 5.22 -1.93
CA GLY A 491 0.13 4.35 -1.59
C GLY A 491 0.22 3.04 -2.38
N VAL A 492 -0.66 2.77 -3.36
CA VAL A 492 -0.75 1.46 -4.05
C VAL A 492 0.21 1.28 -5.21
#